data_AF-A0A967PMT0-F1
#
_entry.id   AF-A0A967PMT0-F1
#
_cell.length_a   1.000
_cell.length_b   1.000
_cell.length_c   1.000
_cell.angle_alpha   90.00
_cell.angle_beta   90.00
_cell.angle_gamma   90.00
#
_symmetry.space_group_name_H-M   'P 1'
#
loop_
_entity.id
_entity.type
_entity.pdbx_description
1 polymer ?
#
loop_
_entity_poly.entity_id
_entity_poly.type
_entity_poly.pdbx_seq_one_letter_code
_entity_poly.pdbx_strand_id
1 'polypeptide(L)' 'MLIPQGMAYAMIAGLPPVYGLYAALVPLAVYALLGTSRELAVGPVAMVALLVAGGVAPLAAGDAAR' A
#
# COMPACT_ATOMS: atom_id res chain seq x y z
N MET A 1 9.85 8.33 -9.30
CA MET A 1 8.59 9.11 -9.40
C MET A 1 7.55 8.59 -8.40
N LEU A 2 7.90 8.58 -7.10
CA LEU A 2 7.13 7.84 -6.09
C LEU A 2 5.75 8.45 -5.78
N ILE A 3 5.63 9.77 -5.80
CA ILE A 3 4.39 10.49 -5.46
C ILE A 3 3.25 10.15 -6.44
N PRO A 4 3.34 10.44 -7.75
CA PRO A 4 2.25 10.12 -8.68
C PRO A 4 2.02 8.60 -8.81
N GLN A 5 3.08 7.79 -8.72
CA GLN A 5 2.98 6.33 -8.78
C GLN A 5 2.26 5.73 -7.57
N GLY A 6 2.60 6.17 -6.36
CA GLY A 6 1.94 5.71 -5.13
C GLY A 6 0.46 6.10 -5.08
N MET A 7 0.14 7.33 -5.52
CA MET A 7 -1.25 7.79 -5.66
C MET A 7 -2.04 6.90 -6.64
N ALA A 8 -1.46 6.51 -7.77
CA ALA A 8 -2.08 5.59 -8.72
C ALA A 8 -2.33 4.21 -8.10
N TYR A 9 -1.39 3.67 -7.32
CA TYR A 9 -1.55 2.37 -6.67
C TYR A 9 -2.63 2.38 -5.58
N ALA A 10 -2.80 3.47 -4.84
CA ALA A 10 -3.92 3.59 -3.91
C ALA A 10 -5.28 3.55 -4.64
N MET A 11 -5.37 4.20 -5.79
CA MET A 11 -6.59 4.16 -6.61
C MET A 11 -6.88 2.75 -7.15
N ILE A 12 -5.83 2.00 -7.55
CA ILE A 12 -5.98 0.57 -7.92
C ILE A 12 -6.53 -0.24 -6.75
N ALA A 13 -6.08 0.04 -5.53
CA ALA A 13 -6.57 -0.62 -4.32
C ALA A 13 -8.00 -0.21 -3.92
N GLY A 14 -8.61 0.77 -4.59
CA GLY A 14 -9.91 1.33 -4.23
C GLY A 14 -9.88 2.34 -3.07
N LEU A 15 -8.70 2.86 -2.72
CA LEU A 15 -8.51 3.84 -1.65
C LEU A 15 -8.33 5.27 -2.20
N PRO A 16 -8.62 6.30 -1.39
CA PRO A 16 -8.24 7.68 -1.70
C PRO A 16 -6.73 7.83 -1.98
N PRO A 17 -6.30 8.69 -2.92
CA PRO A 17 -4.89 8.80 -3.33
C PRO A 17 -3.89 9.08 -2.19
N VAL A 18 -4.33 9.75 -1.12
CA VAL A 18 -3.52 10.05 0.07
C VAL A 18 -2.96 8.79 0.72
N TYR A 19 -3.67 7.67 0.66
CA TYR A 19 -3.18 6.39 1.20
C TYR A 19 -1.95 5.87 0.47
N GLY A 20 -1.76 6.26 -0.79
CA GLY A 20 -0.54 5.97 -1.56
C GLY A 20 0.68 6.69 -0.99
N LEU A 21 0.49 7.88 -0.41
CA LEU A 21 1.55 8.63 0.26
C LEU A 21 1.90 8.01 1.62
N TYR A 22 0.89 7.55 2.37
CA TYR A 22 1.14 6.81 3.62
C TYR A 22 1.88 5.49 3.37
N ALA A 23 1.47 4.75 2.33
CA ALA A 23 2.14 3.52 1.90
C ALA A 23 3.56 3.75 1.34
N ALA A 24 3.89 4.98 0.92
CA ALA A 24 5.23 5.37 0.52
C ALA A 24 6.12 5.80 1.70
N LEU A 25 5.54 6.43 2.73
CA LEU A 25 6.30 6.99 3.85
C LEU A 25 6.52 5.98 4.98
N VAL A 26 5.45 5.35 5.47
CA VAL A 26 5.49 4.53 6.68
C VAL A 26 6.39 3.31 6.52
N PRO A 27 6.28 2.51 5.44
CA PRO A 27 7.17 1.36 5.25
C PRO A 27 8.63 1.77 5.10
N LEU A 28 8.90 2.96 4.53
CA LEU A 28 10.25 3.48 4.39
C LEU A 28 10.85 3.82 5.76
N ALA A 29 10.07 4.47 6.63
CA ALA A 29 10.49 4.77 8.00
C ALA A 29 10.74 3.49 8.81
N VAL A 30 9.85 2.49 8.70
CA VAL A 30 10.04 1.18 9.34
C VAL A 30 11.28 0.47 8.78
N TYR A 31 11.47 0.47 7.46
CA TYR A 31 12.63 -0.15 6.82
C TYR A 31 13.94 0.55 7.17
N ALA A 32 13.95 1.87 7.35
CA ALA A 32 15.13 2.59 7.79
C ALA A 32 15.61 2.15 9.19
N LEU A 33 14.70 1.68 10.06
CA LEU A 33 15.01 1.24 11.42
C LEU A 33 15.32 -0.26 11.51
N LEU A 34 14.62 -1.09 10.74
CA LEU A 34 14.67 -2.56 10.85
C LEU A 34 15.32 -3.25 9.64
N GLY A 35 15.59 -2.50 8.57
CA GLY A 35 16.09 -3.03 7.31
C GLY A 35 17.51 -3.56 7.43
N THR A 36 17.77 -4.68 6.77
CA THR A 36 19.08 -5.33 6.76
C THR A 36 19.90 -5.02 5.50
N SER A 37 19.25 -4.51 4.45
CA SER A 37 19.88 -4.18 3.17
C SER A 37 19.78 -2.69 2.88
N ARG A 38 20.88 -2.11 2.40
CA ARG A 38 20.97 -0.69 2.03
C ARG A 38 20.47 -0.42 0.60
N GLU A 39 20.39 -1.47 -0.23
CA GLU A 39 20.07 -1.37 -1.66
C GLU A 39 18.60 -1.69 -1.97
N LEU A 40 17.84 -2.20 -0.99
CA LEU A 40 16.44 -2.55 -1.21
C LEU A 40 15.56 -1.31 -1.15
N ALA A 41 14.94 -0.97 -2.28
CA ALA A 41 13.91 0.04 -2.34
C ALA A 41 12.57 -0.52 -1.83
N VAL A 42 11.99 0.13 -0.83
CA VAL A 42 10.68 -0.21 -0.26
C VAL A 42 9.66 0.85 -0.63
N GLY A 43 8.44 0.42 -0.99
CA GLY A 43 7.36 1.35 -1.34
C GLY A 43 6.11 0.63 -1.82
N PRO A 44 5.06 1.37 -2.21
CA PRO A 44 3.84 0.80 -2.75
C PRO A 44 4.11 0.19 -4.14
N VAL A 45 3.48 -0.96 -4.41
CA VAL A 45 3.65 -1.71 -5.66
C VAL A 45 2.28 -2.08 -6.23
N ALA A 46 2.14 -2.04 -7.55
CA ALA A 46 0.88 -2.34 -8.25
C ALA A 46 0.29 -3.71 -7.87
N MET A 47 1.13 -4.75 -7.82
CA MET A 47 0.67 -6.10 -7.45
C MET A 47 0.06 -6.14 -6.03
N VAL A 48 0.69 -5.45 -5.07
CA VAL A 48 0.16 -5.38 -3.70
C VAL A 48 -1.16 -4.62 -3.65
N ALA A 49 -1.30 -3.54 -4.43
CA ALA A 49 -2.57 -2.82 -4.54
C ALA A 49 -3.72 -3.69 -5.08
N LEU A 50 -3.45 -4.52 -6.09
CA LEU A 50 -4.42 -5.48 -6.62
C LEU A 50 -4.81 -6.54 -5.59
N LEU A 51 -3.84 -7.05 -4.83
CA LEU A 51 -4.10 -8.00 -3.74
C LEU A 51 -4.93 -7.38 -2.62
N VAL A 52 -4.69 -6.10 -2.29
CA VAL A 52 -5.51 -5.38 -1.31
C VAL A 52 -6.94 -5.20 -1.83
N ALA A 53 -7.12 -4.79 -3.09
CA ALA A 53 -8.44 -4.65 -3.69
C ALA A 53 -9.23 -5.98 -3.67
N GLY A 54 -8.59 -7.09 -4.03
CA GLY A 54 -9.25 -8.40 -4.09
C GLY A 54 -9.42 -9.09 -2.73
N GLY A 55 -8.45 -8.93 -1.84
CA GLY A 55 -8.38 -9.67 -0.57
C GLY A 55 -8.91 -8.91 0.64
N VAL A 56 -8.77 -7.58 0.68
CA VAL A 56 -9.14 -6.75 1.84
C VAL A 56 -10.50 -6.11 1.66
N ALA A 57 -10.87 -5.69 0.44
CA ALA A 57 -12.15 -5.02 0.20
C ALA A 57 -13.37 -5.86 0.63
N PRO A 58 -13.44 -7.19 0.39
CA PRO A 58 -14.54 -8.02 0.87
C PRO A 58 -14.63 -8.07 2.41
N LEU A 59 -13.48 -8.04 3.10
CA LEU A 59 -13.42 -8.05 4.57
C LEU A 59 -13.89 -6.71 5.16
N ALA A 60 -13.64 -5.60 4.46
CA ALA A 60 -14.05 -4.27 4.90
C ALA A 60 -15.58 -4.06 4.85
N ALA A 61 -16.30 -4.83 4.03
CA ALA A 61 -17.77 -4.78 3.95
C ALA A 61 -18.48 -5.44 5.16
N GLY A 62 -17.73 -6.10 6.04
CA GLY A 62 -18.29 -6.84 7.18
C GLY A 62 -18.79 -8.24 6.80
N ASP A 63 -18.93 -9.10 7.81
CA ASP A 63 -19.54 -10.43 7.64
C ASP A 63 -21.06 -10.28 7.63
N ALA A 64 -21.69 -10.41 6.45
CA ALA A 64 -23.14 -10.30 6.33
C ALA A 64 -23.90 -11.38 7.13
N ALA A 65 -23.21 -12.42 7.63
CA ALA A 65 -23.77 -13.49 8.43
C ALA A 65 -23.62 -13.30 9.96
N ARG A 66 -23.06 -12.17 10.43
CA ARG A 66 -22.97 -11.81 11.85
C ARG A 66 -23.78 -10.58 12.21
#